data_AF-A0A920V5T1-F1
#
_entry.id   AF-A0A920V5T1-F1
#
_cell.length_a   1.000
_cell.length_b   1.000
_cell.length_c   1.000
_cell.angle_alpha   90.00
_cell.angle_beta   90.00
_cell.angle_gamma   90.00
#
_symmetry.space_group_name_H-M   'P 1'
#
loop_
_entity.id
_entity.type
_entity.pdbx_description
1 polymer ?
#
loop_
_entity_poly.entity_id
_entity_poly.type
_entity_poly.pdbx_seq_one_letter_code
_entity_poly.pdbx_strand_id
1 'polypeptide(L)'
;MIILGGKSKWRGKKIRSSSGEFRIEVIKGLVKPESPERKYQVDGLSGATITSRGVSNMLAFWLGDLGYAKFLNKLKVEIENEEALNV
;
A
#
# COMPACT_ATOMS: atom_id res chain seq x y z
N MET A 1 -1.75 24.91 8.50
CA MET A 1 -2.81 24.12 9.18
C MET A 1 -2.55 22.63 8.92
N ILE A 2 -2.68 21.82 9.96
CA ILE A 2 -1.93 20.57 10.21
C ILE A 2 -2.54 19.37 9.47
N ILE A 3 -1.70 18.57 8.78
CA ILE A 3 -2.10 17.25 8.25
C ILE A 3 -2.01 16.22 9.39
N LEU A 4 -3.12 16.00 10.10
CA LEU A 4 -3.29 14.86 11.02
C LEU A 4 -3.99 13.65 10.36
N GLY A 5 -4.15 13.64 9.03
CA GLY A 5 -4.84 12.57 8.30
C GLY A 5 -3.95 11.52 7.64
N GLY A 6 -2.62 11.64 7.73
CA GLY A 6 -1.69 10.83 6.94
C GLY A 6 -1.86 9.33 7.13
N LYS A 7 -1.76 8.84 8.37
CA LYS A 7 -1.80 7.40 8.70
C LYS A 7 -3.17 6.74 8.50
N SER A 8 -4.27 7.43 8.78
CA SER A 8 -5.61 6.84 8.70
C SER A 8 -6.00 6.48 7.27
N LYS A 9 -5.50 7.23 6.27
CA LYS A 9 -5.74 6.97 4.85
C LYS A 9 -5.12 5.67 4.33
N TRP A 10 -4.09 5.15 4.99
CA TRP A 10 -3.42 3.89 4.63
C TRP A 10 -4.06 2.66 5.25
N ARG A 11 -4.86 2.83 6.32
CA ARG A 11 -5.44 1.70 7.04
C ARG A 11 -6.40 0.93 6.14
N GLY A 12 -6.22 -0.39 6.08
CA GLY A 12 -7.04 -1.30 5.26
C GLY A 12 -6.74 -1.24 3.76
N LYS A 13 -5.75 -0.47 3.31
CA LYS A 13 -5.28 -0.52 1.92
C LYS A 13 -4.52 -1.82 1.68
N LYS A 14 -4.67 -2.34 0.47
CA LYS A 14 -3.94 -3.51 0.00
C LYS A 14 -2.78 -3.05 -0.87
N ILE A 15 -1.69 -3.81 -0.80
CA ILE A 15 -0.47 -3.52 -1.56
C ILE A 15 -0.52 -4.20 -2.94
N ARG A 16 -0.99 -5.45 -2.96
CA ARG A 16 -1.06 -6.30 -4.15
C ARG A 16 -2.48 -6.69 -4.53
N SER A 17 -2.71 -6.91 -5.81
CA SER A 17 -3.91 -7.57 -6.32
C SER A 17 -3.98 -9.03 -5.86
N SER A 18 -5.12 -9.70 -6.14
CA SER A 18 -5.24 -11.15 -5.96
C SER A 18 -4.29 -11.96 -6.85
N SER A 19 -3.82 -11.40 -7.97
CA SER A 19 -2.82 -12.00 -8.85
C SER A 19 -1.37 -11.74 -8.39
N GLY A 20 -1.17 -11.00 -7.30
CA GLY A 20 0.16 -10.67 -6.77
C GLY A 20 0.82 -9.43 -7.39
N GLU A 21 0.14 -8.73 -8.30
CA GLU A 21 0.64 -7.49 -8.91
C GLU A 21 0.63 -6.33 -7.92
N PHE A 22 1.69 -5.52 -7.88
CA PHE A 22 1.72 -4.29 -7.09
C PHE A 22 0.76 -3.25 -7.64
N ARG A 23 -0.17 -2.78 -6.79
CA ARG A 23 -1.18 -1.80 -7.20
C ARG A 23 -1.30 -0.59 -6.29
N ILE A 24 -0.61 -0.57 -5.15
CA ILE A 24 -0.70 0.56 -4.22
C ILE A 24 -0.06 1.83 -4.79
N GLU A 25 -0.81 2.93 -4.79
CA GLU A 25 -0.34 4.21 -5.32
C GLU A 25 -0.96 5.41 -4.59
N VAL A 26 -0.26 6.54 -4.65
CA VAL A 26 -0.78 7.84 -4.21
C VAL A 26 -1.22 8.62 -5.45
N ILE A 27 -2.53 8.83 -5.60
CA ILE A 27 -3.10 9.46 -6.79
C ILE A 27 -3.20 10.98 -6.64
N LYS A 28 -3.35 11.70 -7.74
CA LYS A 28 -3.67 13.13 -7.68
C LYS A 28 -5.13 13.32 -7.24
N GLY A 29 -5.34 14.05 -6.15
CA GLY A 29 -6.68 14.36 -5.65
C GLY A 29 -7.25 13.25 -4.77
N LEU A 30 -8.59 13.17 -4.72
CA LEU A 30 -9.31 12.26 -3.83
C LEU A 30 -9.66 10.96 -4.53
N VAL A 31 -9.50 9.85 -3.81
CA VAL A 31 -9.95 8.53 -4.25
C VAL A 31 -11.46 8.48 -4.28
N LYS A 32 -12.01 8.06 -5.41
CA LYS A 32 -13.45 7.86 -5.61
C LYS A 32 -13.96 6.72 -4.73
N PRO A 33 -14.94 6.95 -3.81
CA PRO A 33 -15.46 5.91 -2.90
C PRO A 33 -15.97 4.65 -3.61
N GLU A 34 -16.57 4.82 -4.78
CA GLU A 34 -17.17 3.79 -5.64
C GLU A 34 -16.15 3.05 -6.51
N SER A 35 -14.89 3.52 -6.56
CA SER A 35 -13.87 2.89 -7.40
C SER A 35 -13.46 1.52 -6.85
N PRO A 36 -13.36 0.48 -7.69
CA PRO A 36 -12.77 -0.80 -7.28
C PRO A 36 -11.29 -0.65 -6.88
N GLU A 37 -10.61 0.39 -7.36
CA GLU A 37 -9.22 0.72 -7.04
C GLU A 37 -9.07 1.42 -5.68
N ARG A 38 -10.17 1.76 -5.00
CA ARG A 38 -10.13 2.43 -3.70
C ARG A 38 -9.31 1.68 -2.66
N LYS A 39 -9.27 0.36 -2.72
CA LYS A 39 -8.46 -0.48 -1.83
C LYS A 39 -6.95 -0.36 -2.08
N TYR A 40 -6.53 0.12 -3.25
CA TYR A 40 -5.13 0.28 -3.65
C TYR A 40 -4.69 1.74 -3.70
N GLN A 41 -5.62 2.69 -3.82
CA GLN A 41 -5.28 4.11 -3.97
C GLN A 41 -5.34 4.88 -2.65
N VAL A 42 -4.43 5.84 -2.50
CA VAL A 42 -4.38 6.80 -1.39
C VAL A 42 -4.49 8.22 -1.95
N ASP A 43 -5.26 9.08 -1.28
CA ASP A 43 -5.41 10.47 -1.69
C ASP A 43 -4.06 11.19 -1.71
N GLY A 44 -3.78 11.90 -2.78
CA GLY A 44 -2.66 12.83 -2.87
C GLY A 44 -3.08 14.26 -2.58
N LEU A 45 -2.11 15.07 -2.15
CA LEU A 45 -2.31 16.48 -1.90
C LEU A 45 -2.34 17.26 -3.23
N SER A 46 -3.31 18.17 -3.37
CA SER A 46 -3.36 19.08 -4.53
C SER A 46 -2.07 19.90 -4.62
N GLY A 47 -1.52 20.03 -5.83
CA GLY A 47 -0.24 20.72 -6.06
C GLY A 47 1.02 19.89 -5.74
N ALA A 48 0.90 18.71 -5.14
CA ALA A 48 2.05 17.87 -4.76
C ALA A 48 2.17 16.59 -5.62
N THR A 49 1.95 16.70 -6.93
CA THR A 49 1.98 15.54 -7.84
C THR A 49 3.35 14.87 -7.89
N ILE A 50 4.44 15.65 -7.89
CA ILE A 50 5.81 15.11 -7.88
C ILE A 50 6.07 14.32 -6.59
N THR A 51 5.69 14.87 -5.43
CA THR A 51 5.81 14.17 -4.15
C THR A 51 4.99 12.89 -4.12
N SER A 52 3.75 12.92 -4.63
CA SER A 52 2.87 11.74 -4.67
C SER A 52 3.44 10.62 -5.54
N ARG A 53 4.02 10.98 -6.69
CA ARG A 53 4.75 10.03 -7.56
C ARG A 53 5.99 9.48 -6.87
N GLY A 54 6.76 10.33 -6.18
CA GLY A 54 7.93 9.91 -5.40
C GLY A 54 7.58 8.87 -4.33
N VAL A 55 6.50 9.10 -3.57
CA VAL A 55 6.01 8.14 -2.57
C VAL A 55 5.57 6.83 -3.23
N SER A 56 4.85 6.89 -4.35
CA SER A 56 4.42 5.69 -5.10
C SER A 56 5.61 4.86 -5.58
N ASN A 57 6.63 5.52 -6.14
CA ASN A 57 7.85 4.85 -6.59
C ASN A 57 8.66 4.26 -5.42
N MET A 58 8.74 4.97 -4.29
CA MET A 58 9.38 4.47 -3.07
C MET A 58 8.69 3.19 -2.58
N LEU A 59 7.36 3.16 -2.56
CA LEU A 59 6.61 1.96 -2.18
C LEU A 59 6.87 0.81 -3.16
N ALA A 60 6.84 1.08 -4.46
CA ALA A 60 7.11 0.06 -5.48
C ALA A 60 8.51 -0.55 -5.31
N PHE A 61 9.53 0.28 -5.04
CA PHE A 61 10.89 -0.19 -4.81
C PHE A 61 11.00 -1.06 -3.55
N TRP A 62 10.60 -0.52 -2.40
CA TRP A 62 10.78 -1.20 -1.11
C TRP A 62 9.89 -2.42 -0.95
N LEU A 63 8.77 -2.48 -1.65
CA LEU A 63 7.91 -3.65 -1.60
C LEU A 63 8.23 -4.63 -2.74
N GLY A 64 8.98 -4.23 -3.76
CA GLY A 64 9.42 -5.08 -4.87
C GLY A 64 10.55 -6.05 -4.48
N ASP A 65 11.04 -6.79 -5.48
CA ASP A 65 11.97 -7.91 -5.30
C ASP A 65 13.35 -7.50 -4.76
N LEU A 66 13.76 -6.26 -5.03
CA LEU A 66 14.98 -5.64 -4.52
C LEU A 66 14.81 -5.05 -3.12
N GLY A 67 13.58 -4.96 -2.63
CA GLY A 67 13.25 -4.49 -1.29
C GLY A 67 12.88 -5.63 -0.34
N TYR A 68 11.86 -5.38 0.48
CA TYR A 68 11.38 -6.26 1.53
C TYR A 68 10.44 -7.38 1.04
N ALA A 69 10.16 -7.52 -0.26
CA ALA A 69 9.24 -8.53 -0.78
C ALA A 69 9.52 -9.93 -0.20
N LYS A 70 10.77 -10.38 -0.26
CA LYS A 70 11.19 -11.71 0.19
C LYS A 70 10.99 -11.88 1.71
N PHE A 71 11.36 -10.87 2.47
CA PHE A 71 11.18 -10.85 3.93
C PHE A 71 9.70 -10.90 4.31
N LEU A 72 8.87 -10.04 3.70
CA LEU A 72 7.43 -10.00 3.96
C LEU A 72 6.73 -11.31 3.58
N ASN A 73 7.15 -11.96 2.50
CA ASN A 73 6.62 -13.27 2.10
C ASN A 73 6.99 -14.35 3.14
N LYS A 74 8.24 -14.37 3.63
CA LYS A 74 8.67 -15.30 4.67
C LYS A 74 7.87 -15.10 5.96
N LEU A 75 7.72 -13.84 6.40
CA LEU A 75 6.94 -13.49 7.57
C LEU A 75 5.47 -13.92 7.44
N LYS A 76 4.87 -13.77 6.25
CA LYS A 76 3.50 -14.23 5.99
C LYS A 76 3.34 -15.74 6.19
N VAL A 77 4.30 -16.53 5.69
CA VAL A 77 4.31 -17.99 5.86
C VAL A 77 4.49 -18.38 7.33
N GLU A 78 5.38 -17.68 8.05
CA GLU A 78 5.58 -17.92 9.49
C GLU A 78 4.31 -17.66 10.30
N ILE A 79 3.63 -16.54 10.06
CA ILE A 79 2.36 -16.21 10.73
C ILE A 79 1.28 -17.25 10.40
N GLU A 80 1.15 -17.66 9.14
CA GLU A 80 0.19 -18.70 8.72
C GLU A 80 0.46 -20.06 9.38
N ASN A 81 1.74 -20.43 9.56
CA ASN A 81 2.12 -21.65 10.26
C ASN A 81 1.84 -21.57 11.76
N GLU A 82 2.09 -20.42 12.40
CA GLU A 82 1.75 -20.20 13.82
C GLU A 82 0.23 -20.24 14.06
N GLU A 83 -0.58 -19.68 13.17
CA GLU A 83 -2.03 -19.80 13.23
C GLU A 83 -2.49 -21.26 13.06
N ALA A 84 -1.88 -22.01 12.15
CA ALA A 84 -2.20 -23.42 11.92
C ALA A 84 -1.80 -24.36 13.08
N LEU A 85 -0.85 -23.95 13.92
CA LEU A 85 -0.39 -24.71 15.10
C LEU A 85 -1.17 -24.36 16.38
N ASN A 86 -1.96 -23.29 16.36
CA ASN A 86 -2.77 -22.82 17.49
C ASN A 86 -4.28 -23.15 17.33
N VAL A 87 -4.62 -24.05 16.40
CA VAL A 87 -5.97 -24.62 16.18
C VAL A 87 -5.99 -26.09 16.59
#